data_AF-A0A7S1ZNX5-F1
#
_entry.id   AF-A0A7S1ZNX5-F1
#
_cell.length_a   1.000
_cell.length_b   1.000
_cell.length_c   1.000
_cell.angle_alpha   90.00
_cell.angle_beta   90.00
_cell.angle_gamma   90.00
#
_symmetry.space_group_name_H-M   'P 1'
#
loop_
_entity.id
_entity.type
_entity.pdbx_description
1 polymer ?
#
loop_
_entity_poly.entity_id
_entity_poly.type
_entity_poly.pdbx_seq_one_letter_code
_entity_poly.pdbx_strand_id
1 'polypeptide(L)'
;ILSLVRIISTHHPYARPDALKLAFTFLKHSPADMLYKKISALKEQGVRLLLWLMTKGQAVAVFDTLTPKLKKGSGSGGSGMDSANLRYFVAGALDIMQPPLSVPLVRSMGACLSTNSCIDVLCSSHFDAEKKKSLVKMLGHFRRTIEEGLKDERACMEDMTMVSSLKSVYA
;
A
#
# COMPACT_ATOMS: atom_id res chain seq x y z
N ILE A 1 21.23 6.81 3.71
CA ILE A 1 21.00 5.63 2.84
C ILE A 1 19.73 5.79 2.01
N LEU A 2 18.53 5.76 2.60
CA LEU A 2 17.26 5.84 1.85
C LEU A 2 17.11 7.13 1.01
N SER A 3 17.61 8.27 1.50
CA SER A 3 17.64 9.51 0.72
C SER A 3 18.53 9.40 -0.53
N LEU A 4 19.68 8.74 -0.43
CA LEU A 4 20.58 8.51 -1.56
C LEU A 4 19.93 7.56 -2.58
N VAL A 5 19.27 6.51 -2.10
CA VAL A 5 18.51 5.57 -2.94
C VAL A 5 17.42 6.29 -3.73
N ARG A 6 16.72 7.24 -3.10
CA ARG A 6 15.75 8.11 -3.76
C ARG A 6 16.40 8.96 -4.86
N ILE A 7 17.56 9.57 -4.61
CA ILE A 7 18.30 10.36 -5.60
C ILE A 7 18.71 9.48 -6.79
N ILE A 8 19.33 8.32 -6.53
CA ILE A 8 19.72 7.36 -7.56
C ILE A 8 18.50 6.94 -8.38
N SER A 9 17.40 6.58 -7.73
CA SER A 9 16.17 6.13 -8.40
C SER A 9 15.45 7.24 -9.18
N THR A 10 15.75 8.51 -8.86
CA THR A 10 15.26 9.67 -9.62
C THR A 10 15.96 9.74 -10.97
N HIS A 11 17.29 9.56 -11.00
CA HIS A 11 18.09 9.65 -12.21
C HIS A 11 18.20 8.32 -12.98
N HIS A 12 17.98 7.18 -12.32
CA HIS A 12 18.12 5.84 -12.90
C HIS A 12 16.83 5.03 -12.69
N PRO A 13 15.88 5.09 -13.65
CA PRO A 13 14.60 4.36 -13.55
C PRO A 13 14.75 2.85 -13.33
N TYR A 14 15.77 2.24 -13.91
CA TYR A 14 16.06 0.82 -13.76
C TYR A 14 16.46 0.39 -12.35
N ALA A 15 16.88 1.33 -11.49
CA ALA A 15 17.21 1.05 -10.09
C ALA A 15 15.98 1.02 -9.16
N ARG A 16 14.80 1.46 -9.64
CA ARG A 16 13.57 1.55 -8.83
C ARG A 16 13.09 0.21 -8.25
N PRO A 17 13.16 -0.93 -8.97
CA PRO A 17 12.81 -2.23 -8.39
C PRO A 17 13.73 -2.61 -7.22
N ASP A 18 15.01 -2.26 -7.27
CA ASP A 18 15.95 -2.54 -6.17
C ASP A 18 15.76 -1.57 -5.01
N ALA A 19 15.41 -0.31 -5.29
CA ALA A 19 14.97 0.64 -4.27
C ALA A 19 13.73 0.15 -3.53
N LEU A 20 12.78 -0.48 -4.23
CA LEU A 20 11.61 -1.11 -3.62
C LEU A 20 12.00 -2.24 -2.67
N LYS A 21 12.86 -3.16 -3.12
CA LYS A 21 13.38 -4.26 -2.26
C LYS A 21 14.05 -3.69 -1.01
N LEU A 22 14.89 -2.67 -1.18
CA LEU A 22 15.62 -2.04 -0.09
C LEU A 22 14.69 -1.35 0.92
N ALA A 23 13.65 -0.66 0.45
CA ALA A 23 12.62 -0.07 1.31
C ALA A 23 11.99 -1.12 2.22
N PHE A 24 11.59 -2.28 1.66
CA PHE A 24 11.03 -3.37 2.45
C PHE A 24 12.04 -4.06 3.38
N THR A 25 13.32 -4.11 3.02
CA THR A 25 14.38 -4.58 3.92
C THR A 25 14.46 -3.71 5.17
N PHE A 26 14.45 -2.38 4.99
CA PHE A 26 14.49 -1.43 6.11
C PHE A 26 13.22 -1.43 6.97
N LEU A 27 12.05 -1.71 6.38
CA LEU A 27 10.81 -1.88 7.14
C LEU A 27 10.86 -3.10 8.08
N LYS A 28 11.45 -4.21 7.60
CA LYS A 28 11.64 -5.42 8.42
C LYS A 28 12.74 -5.24 9.49
N HIS A 29 13.74 -4.40 9.22
CA HIS A 29 14.93 -4.33 10.04
C HIS A 29 14.64 -3.74 11.43
N SER A 30 14.88 -4.53 12.48
CA SER A 30 14.79 -4.11 13.88
C SER A 30 16.07 -4.58 14.59
N PRO A 31 17.21 -3.88 14.41
CA PRO A 31 18.46 -4.27 15.02
C PRO A 31 18.37 -4.08 16.55
N ALA A 32 18.78 -5.09 17.31
CA ALA A 32 18.68 -5.12 18.77
C ALA A 32 19.45 -3.95 19.43
N ASP A 33 20.53 -3.48 18.80
CA ASP A 33 21.43 -2.47 19.35
C ASP A 33 21.04 -1.02 19.01
N MET A 34 19.90 -0.81 18.35
CA MET A 34 19.46 0.53 17.93
C MET A 34 18.32 1.05 18.79
N LEU A 35 18.45 2.30 19.26
CA LEU A 35 17.38 3.01 19.97
C LEU A 35 16.07 2.97 19.16
N TYR A 36 14.96 2.62 19.81
CA TYR A 36 13.63 2.52 19.21
C TYR A 36 13.26 3.75 18.34
N LYS A 37 13.61 4.96 18.80
CA LYS A 37 13.38 6.21 18.06
C LYS A 37 14.06 6.23 16.69
N LYS A 38 15.28 5.69 16.58
CA LYS A 38 16.03 5.61 15.30
C LYS A 38 15.43 4.54 14.39
N ILE A 39 14.98 3.41 14.94
CA ILE A 39 14.29 2.35 14.18
C ILE A 39 12.97 2.90 13.62
N SER A 40 12.17 3.58 14.44
CA SER A 40 10.91 4.19 14.01
C SER A 40 11.11 5.20 12.88
N ALA A 41 12.09 6.11 13.02
CA ALA A 41 12.43 7.07 11.97
C ALA A 41 12.90 6.36 10.68
N LEU A 42 13.66 5.27 10.79
CA LEU A 42 14.12 4.51 9.63
C LEU A 42 12.96 3.83 8.89
N LYS A 43 12.02 3.24 9.63
CA LYS A 43 10.80 2.64 9.07
C LYS A 43 9.94 3.70 8.37
N GLU A 44 9.77 4.86 9.00
CA GLU A 44 9.03 5.97 8.40
C GLU A 44 9.67 6.44 7.08
N GLN A 45 11.00 6.56 7.03
CA GLN A 45 11.71 6.86 5.78
C GLN A 45 11.53 5.76 4.73
N GLY A 46 11.42 4.49 5.16
CA GLY A 46 11.07 3.37 4.29
C GLY A 46 9.69 3.56 3.67
N VAL A 47 8.68 3.90 4.49
CA VAL A 47 7.31 4.18 4.00
C VAL A 47 7.30 5.39 3.04
N ARG A 48 8.00 6.47 3.38
CA ARG A 48 8.13 7.64 2.50
C ARG A 48 8.76 7.29 1.15
N LEU A 49 9.74 6.38 1.14
CA LEU A 49 10.33 5.89 -0.10
C LEU A 49 9.31 5.07 -0.92
N LEU A 50 8.50 4.22 -0.28
CA LEU A 50 7.42 3.49 -0.96
C LEU A 50 6.42 4.45 -1.60
N LEU A 51 5.93 5.44 -0.86
CA LEU A 51 5.01 6.47 -1.37
C LEU A 51 5.63 7.21 -2.56
N TRP A 52 6.90 7.59 -2.46
CA TRP A 52 7.60 8.22 -3.58
C TRP A 52 7.72 7.28 -4.79
N LEU A 53 8.02 6.00 -4.61
CA LEU A 53 8.07 5.02 -5.70
C LEU A 53 6.71 4.90 -6.42
N MET A 54 5.60 4.98 -5.68
CA MET A 54 4.25 5.01 -6.26
C MET A 54 4.08 6.20 -7.21
N THR A 55 4.58 7.38 -6.85
CA THR A 55 4.58 8.57 -7.74
C THR A 55 5.48 8.42 -8.97
N LYS A 56 6.32 7.39 -9.03
CA LYS A 56 7.22 7.09 -10.15
C LYS A 56 6.78 5.87 -10.97
N GLY A 57 5.50 5.53 -10.90
CA GLY A 57 4.88 4.46 -11.68
C GLY A 57 5.10 3.05 -11.13
N GLN A 58 5.58 2.92 -9.88
CA GLN A 58 5.80 1.61 -9.23
C GLN A 58 4.66 1.23 -8.29
N ALA A 59 3.49 1.88 -8.40
CA ALA A 59 2.39 1.68 -7.45
C ALA A 59 1.89 0.22 -7.38
N VAL A 60 1.70 -0.42 -8.53
CA VAL A 60 1.33 -1.84 -8.64
C VAL A 60 2.35 -2.73 -7.92
N ALA A 61 3.64 -2.58 -8.26
CA ALA A 61 4.72 -3.36 -7.66
C ALA A 61 4.83 -3.17 -6.14
N VAL A 62 4.57 -1.95 -5.64
CA VAL A 62 4.54 -1.66 -4.20
C VAL A 62 3.44 -2.47 -3.51
N PHE A 63 2.20 -2.44 -4.03
CA PHE A 63 1.09 -3.18 -3.45
C PHE A 63 1.24 -4.71 -3.58
N ASP A 64 1.73 -5.20 -4.72
CA ASP A 64 1.96 -6.62 -4.95
C ASP A 64 3.03 -7.17 -4.00
N THR A 65 4.04 -6.35 -3.66
CA THR A 65 5.08 -6.73 -2.70
C THR A 65 4.59 -6.61 -1.25
N LEU A 66 3.72 -5.64 -0.95
CA LEU A 66 3.18 -5.40 0.39
C LEU A 66 2.15 -6.46 0.79
N THR A 67 1.20 -6.79 -0.10
CA THR A 67 0.09 -7.71 0.15
C THR A 67 0.50 -9.06 0.78
N PRO A 68 1.46 -9.83 0.22
CA PRO A 68 1.86 -11.11 0.81
C PRO A 68 2.58 -10.94 2.15
N LYS A 69 3.21 -9.79 2.41
CA LYS A 69 3.85 -9.49 3.71
C LYS A 69 2.82 -9.20 4.80
N LEU A 70 1.66 -8.67 4.43
CA LEU A 70 0.54 -8.46 5.35
C LEU A 70 -0.19 -9.77 5.66
N LYS A 71 -0.42 -10.63 4.64
CA LYS A 71 -1.07 -11.94 4.83
C LYS A 71 -0.32 -12.89 5.78
N LYS A 72 1.01 -12.80 5.83
CA LYS A 72 1.86 -13.67 6.69
C LYS A 72 1.85 -13.27 8.19
N GLY A 73 1.22 -12.15 8.56
CA GLY A 73 1.32 -11.57 9.90
C GLY A 73 0.47 -12.21 11.01
N SER A 74 -0.34 -13.24 10.72
CA SER A 74 -1.32 -13.78 11.69
C SER A 74 -0.87 -15.02 12.50
N GLY A 75 0.36 -15.54 12.31
CA GLY A 75 0.73 -16.85 12.87
C GLY A 75 2.05 -16.96 13.66
N SER A 76 3.14 -16.29 13.26
CA SER A 76 4.39 -16.23 14.04
C SER A 76 5.38 -15.30 13.34
N GLY A 77 6.04 -14.42 14.10
CA GLY A 77 7.21 -13.67 13.61
C GLY A 77 6.92 -12.48 12.69
N GLY A 78 6.18 -11.49 13.21
CA GLY A 78 6.26 -10.07 12.84
C GLY A 78 6.04 -9.72 11.36
N SER A 79 4.85 -9.21 11.04
CA SER A 79 4.67 -8.44 9.79
C SER A 79 5.72 -7.33 9.74
N GLY A 80 6.40 -7.17 8.60
CA GLY A 80 7.47 -6.17 8.43
C GLY A 80 6.99 -4.72 8.50
N MET A 81 5.71 -4.47 8.74
CA MET A 81 5.10 -3.15 8.79
C MET A 81 4.12 -3.12 9.96
N ASP A 82 4.41 -2.29 10.96
CA ASP A 82 3.52 -2.09 12.10
C ASP A 82 2.26 -1.30 11.70
N SER A 83 1.24 -1.34 12.57
CA SER A 83 -0.05 -0.69 12.33
C SER A 83 0.05 0.83 12.16
N ALA A 84 1.06 1.49 12.72
CA ALA A 84 1.24 2.93 12.55
C ALA A 84 1.78 3.26 11.15
N ASN A 85 2.80 2.54 10.72
CA ASN A 85 3.37 2.63 9.38
C ASN A 85 2.35 2.24 8.30
N LEU A 86 1.50 1.23 8.55
CA LEU A 86 0.42 0.85 7.64
C LEU A 86 -0.62 1.96 7.48
N ARG A 87 -1.06 2.59 8.57
CA ARG A 87 -1.96 3.77 8.51
C ARG A 87 -1.32 4.91 7.74
N TYR A 88 -0.06 5.23 8.04
CA TYR A 88 0.66 6.30 7.38
C TYR A 88 0.81 6.05 5.87
N PHE A 89 1.12 4.80 5.49
CA PHE A 89 1.20 4.40 4.09
C PHE A 89 -0.14 4.53 3.37
N VAL A 90 -1.22 3.98 3.92
CA VAL A 90 -2.54 4.03 3.26
C VAL A 90 -3.04 5.48 3.16
N ALA A 91 -2.90 6.28 4.22
CA ALA A 91 -3.24 7.69 4.18
C ALA A 91 -2.45 8.44 3.08
N GLY A 92 -1.14 8.22 3.00
CA GLY A 92 -0.30 8.81 1.96
C GLY A 92 -0.65 8.31 0.55
N ALA A 93 -1.01 7.04 0.40
CA ALA A 93 -1.44 6.47 -0.87
C ALA A 93 -2.73 7.13 -1.38
N LEU A 94 -3.70 7.36 -0.47
CA LEU A 94 -4.94 8.06 -0.78
C LEU A 94 -4.71 9.52 -1.21
N ASP A 95 -3.67 10.17 -0.68
CA ASP A 95 -3.33 11.55 -1.02
C ASP A 95 -2.67 11.69 -2.40
N ILE A 96 -1.84 10.72 -2.78
CA ILE A 96 -1.11 10.76 -4.06
C ILE A 96 -1.91 10.17 -5.23
N MET A 97 -2.86 9.27 -4.97
CA MET A 97 -3.65 8.63 -6.03
C MET A 97 -4.87 9.47 -6.38
N GLN A 98 -4.93 9.87 -7.64
CA GLN A 98 -6.06 10.56 -8.21
C GLN A 98 -6.60 9.75 -9.41
N PRO A 99 -7.93 9.69 -9.62
CA PRO A 99 -8.50 9.12 -10.82
C PRO A 99 -8.04 9.86 -12.10
N PRO A 100 -8.05 9.21 -13.28
CA PRO A 100 -8.46 7.82 -13.51
C PRO A 100 -7.41 6.81 -13.02
N LEU A 101 -7.89 5.66 -12.54
CA LEU A 101 -7.04 4.57 -12.08
C LEU A 101 -6.98 3.48 -13.15
N SER A 102 -5.91 2.70 -13.17
CA SER A 102 -5.80 1.54 -14.06
C SER A 102 -6.34 0.27 -13.39
N VAL A 103 -6.91 -0.65 -14.17
CA VAL A 103 -7.41 -1.94 -13.64
C VAL A 103 -6.33 -2.71 -12.85
N PRO A 104 -5.07 -2.83 -13.31
CA PRO A 104 -4.03 -3.48 -12.52
C PRO A 104 -3.79 -2.81 -11.17
N LEU A 105 -3.84 -1.48 -11.11
CA LEU A 105 -3.69 -0.77 -9.84
C LEU A 105 -4.87 -1.02 -8.90
N VAL A 106 -6.09 -1.01 -9.42
CA VAL A 106 -7.32 -1.33 -8.66
C VAL A 106 -7.22 -2.74 -8.07
N ARG A 107 -6.77 -3.73 -8.85
CA ARG A 107 -6.56 -5.10 -8.39
C ARG A 107 -5.51 -5.20 -7.28
N SER A 108 -4.32 -4.65 -7.50
CA SER A 108 -3.23 -4.73 -6.53
C SER A 108 -3.56 -3.99 -5.23
N MET A 109 -4.14 -2.79 -5.32
CA MET A 109 -4.56 -2.03 -4.15
C MET A 109 -5.75 -2.70 -3.44
N GLY A 110 -6.74 -3.18 -4.19
CA GLY A 110 -7.89 -3.90 -3.65
C GLY A 110 -7.47 -5.15 -2.89
N ALA A 111 -6.60 -5.98 -3.48
CA ALA A 111 -6.05 -7.16 -2.83
C ALA A 111 -5.27 -6.84 -1.55
N CYS A 112 -4.56 -5.71 -1.52
CA CYS A 112 -3.87 -5.23 -0.32
C CYS A 112 -4.87 -4.82 0.78
N LEU A 113 -5.91 -4.05 0.41
CA LEU A 113 -6.96 -3.60 1.32
C LEU A 113 -7.80 -4.75 1.86
N SER A 114 -8.01 -5.82 1.08
CA SER A 114 -8.75 -7.02 1.52
C SER A 114 -8.00 -7.88 2.55
N THR A 115 -6.75 -7.52 2.92
CA THR A 115 -6.03 -8.27 3.96
C THR A 115 -6.55 -7.92 5.36
N ASN A 116 -6.66 -8.92 6.24
CA ASN A 116 -7.12 -8.71 7.62
C ASN A 116 -6.31 -7.62 8.34
N SER A 117 -4.98 -7.57 8.14
CA SER A 117 -4.14 -6.52 8.71
C SER A 117 -4.53 -5.12 8.24
N CYS A 118 -4.91 -4.93 6.97
CA CYS A 118 -5.43 -3.65 6.50
C CYS A 118 -6.82 -3.36 7.07
N ILE A 119 -7.70 -4.36 7.11
CA ILE A 119 -9.06 -4.20 7.66
C ILE A 119 -8.99 -3.76 9.12
N ASP A 120 -8.28 -4.50 9.97
CA ASP A 120 -8.14 -4.22 11.40
C ASP A 120 -7.60 -2.81 11.65
N VAL A 121 -6.59 -2.42 10.87
CA VAL A 121 -5.91 -1.14 11.05
C VAL A 121 -6.73 0.04 10.55
N LEU A 122 -7.39 -0.09 9.39
CA LEU A 122 -8.16 1.00 8.77
C LEU A 122 -9.57 1.15 9.36
N CYS A 123 -10.12 0.09 9.97
CA CYS A 123 -11.36 0.16 10.74
C CYS A 123 -11.14 0.61 12.20
N SER A 124 -9.89 0.66 12.67
CA SER A 124 -9.57 1.16 14.01
C SER A 124 -9.90 2.66 14.18
N SER A 125 -10.16 3.07 15.42
CA SER A 125 -10.40 4.48 15.77
C SER A 125 -9.19 5.40 15.54
N HIS A 126 -8.01 4.82 15.34
CA HIS A 126 -6.78 5.58 15.11
C HIS A 126 -6.50 5.88 13.64
N PHE A 127 -7.38 5.46 12.72
CA PHE A 127 -7.33 5.88 11.33
C PHE A 127 -8.16 7.16 11.13
N ASP A 128 -7.59 8.13 10.43
CA ASP A 128 -8.18 9.45 10.24
C ASP A 128 -9.53 9.35 9.51
N ALA A 129 -10.56 9.98 10.09
CA ALA A 129 -11.92 9.98 9.56
C ALA A 129 -12.02 10.62 8.15
N GLU A 130 -11.21 11.64 7.86
CA GLU A 130 -11.16 12.24 6.52
C GLU A 130 -10.53 11.29 5.50
N LYS A 131 -9.48 10.56 5.91
CA LYS A 131 -8.87 9.52 5.08
C LYS A 131 -9.81 8.35 4.87
N LYS A 132 -10.62 7.99 5.87
CA LYS A 132 -11.68 6.97 5.73
C LYS A 132 -12.71 7.39 4.69
N LYS A 133 -13.19 8.64 4.71
CA LYS A 133 -14.07 9.18 3.66
C LYS A 133 -13.40 9.14 2.28
N SER A 134 -12.11 9.46 2.21
CA SER A 134 -11.33 9.42 0.96
C SER A 134 -11.18 8.00 0.43
N LEU A 135 -10.98 7.01 1.30
CA LEU A 135 -10.97 5.59 0.97
C LEU A 135 -12.31 5.15 0.35
N VAL A 136 -13.43 5.50 0.98
CA VAL A 136 -14.77 5.16 0.47
C VAL A 136 -15.00 5.79 -0.92
N LYS A 137 -14.61 7.05 -1.11
CA LYS A 137 -14.66 7.70 -2.44
C LYS A 137 -13.79 6.96 -3.46
N MET A 138 -12.59 6.54 -3.08
CA MET A 138 -11.67 5.79 -3.94
C MET A 138 -12.25 4.44 -4.35
N LEU A 139 -12.91 3.71 -3.45
CA LEU A 139 -13.64 2.47 -3.78
C LEU A 139 -14.81 2.73 -4.75
N GLY A 140 -15.39 3.93 -4.73
CA GLY A 140 -16.31 4.41 -5.75
C GLY A 140 -15.67 4.44 -7.14
N HIS A 141 -14.45 4.98 -7.25
CA HIS A 141 -13.69 5.03 -8.49
C HIS A 141 -13.20 3.66 -8.95
N PHE A 142 -12.87 2.73 -8.04
CA PHE A 142 -12.49 1.36 -8.38
C PHE A 142 -13.60 0.68 -9.18
N ARG A 143 -14.84 0.80 -8.71
CA ARG A 143 -16.01 0.24 -9.37
C ARG A 143 -16.15 0.75 -10.81
N ARG A 144 -16.10 2.08 -11.00
CA ARG A 144 -16.19 2.69 -12.35
C ARG A 144 -15.06 2.22 -13.27
N THR A 145 -13.84 2.15 -12.73
CA THR A 145 -12.66 1.70 -13.49
C THR A 145 -12.82 0.26 -14.00
N ILE A 146 -13.42 -0.63 -13.19
CA ILE A 146 -13.67 -2.02 -13.58
C ILE A 146 -14.79 -2.10 -14.62
N GLU A 147 -15.90 -1.38 -14.38
CA GLU A 147 -17.06 -1.32 -15.29
C GLU A 147 -16.67 -0.79 -16.69
N GLU A 148 -15.77 0.18 -16.77
CA GLU A 148 -15.32 0.80 -18.02
C GLU A 148 -14.13 0.04 -18.68
N GLY A 149 -13.32 -0.66 -17.90
CA GLY A 149 -11.99 -1.12 -18.32
C GLY A 149 -11.92 -2.57 -18.84
N LEU A 150 -12.89 -3.43 -18.55
CA LEU A 150 -12.80 -4.86 -18.85
C LEU A 150 -13.82 -5.31 -19.89
N LYS A 151 -13.31 -5.97 -20.94
CA LYS A 151 -14.11 -6.68 -21.94
C LYS A 151 -14.36 -8.15 -21.58
N ASP A 152 -13.59 -8.70 -20.64
CA ASP A 152 -13.74 -10.07 -20.14
C ASP A 152 -14.70 -10.09 -18.94
N GLU A 153 -15.86 -10.71 -19.13
CA GLU A 153 -16.93 -10.78 -18.13
C GLU A 153 -16.51 -11.50 -16.85
N ARG A 154 -15.67 -12.55 -16.93
CA ARG A 154 -15.29 -13.33 -15.73
C ARG A 154 -14.34 -12.54 -14.83
N ALA A 155 -13.29 -11.97 -15.42
CA ALA A 155 -12.36 -11.12 -14.70
C ALA A 155 -13.04 -9.87 -14.12
N CYS A 156 -14.03 -9.33 -14.84
CA CYS A 156 -14.85 -8.23 -14.37
C CYS A 156 -15.68 -8.62 -13.14
N MET A 157 -16.32 -9.80 -13.14
CA MET A 157 -17.09 -10.27 -11.98
C MET A 157 -16.22 -10.44 -10.73
N GLU A 158 -15.04 -11.06 -10.84
CA GLU A 158 -14.14 -11.23 -9.70
C GLU A 158 -13.73 -9.87 -9.10
N ASP A 159 -13.31 -8.93 -9.94
CA ASP A 159 -12.93 -7.59 -9.49
C ASP A 159 -14.12 -6.83 -8.86
N MET A 160 -15.31 -6.99 -9.42
CA MET A 160 -16.54 -6.38 -8.88
C MET A 160 -16.93 -6.98 -7.53
N THR A 161 -16.75 -8.29 -7.32
CA THR A 161 -16.98 -8.92 -6.01
C THR A 161 -15.98 -8.41 -4.97
N MET A 162 -14.70 -8.27 -5.35
CA MET A 162 -13.68 -7.68 -4.48
C MET A 162 -14.06 -6.25 -4.07
N VAL A 163 -14.43 -5.39 -5.02
CA VAL A 163 -14.80 -3.99 -4.71
C VAL A 163 -16.07 -3.93 -3.87
N SER A 164 -17.04 -4.80 -4.12
CA SER A 164 -18.28 -4.87 -3.32
C SER A 164 -17.99 -5.30 -1.88
N SER A 165 -17.13 -6.30 -1.69
CA SER A 165 -16.67 -6.73 -0.38
C SER A 165 -15.94 -5.59 0.35
N LEU A 166 -15.00 -4.92 -0.32
CA LEU A 166 -14.27 -3.79 0.27
C LEU A 166 -15.21 -2.65 0.69
N LYS A 167 -16.22 -2.34 -0.13
CA LYS A 167 -17.24 -1.34 0.23
C LYS A 167 -18.01 -1.76 1.48
N SER A 168 -18.43 -3.03 1.57
CA SER A 168 -19.16 -3.53 2.75
C SER A 168 -18.36 -3.48 4.05
N VAL A 169 -17.02 -3.55 3.94
CA VAL A 169 -16.12 -3.50 5.09
C VAL A 169 -15.80 -2.07 5.53
N TYR A 170 -15.62 -1.15 4.57
CA TYR A 170 -15.10 0.19 4.85
C TYR A 170 -16.13 1.32 4.84
N ALA A 171 -17.29 1.12 4.20
CA ALA A 171 -18.40 2.07 4.18
C ALA A 171 -19.39 1.77 5.32
#